data_AF-A0A0X8G717-F1
#
_entry.id   AF-A0A0X8G717-F1
#
_cell.length_a   1.000
_cell.length_b   1.000
_cell.length_c   1.000
_cell.angle_alpha   90.00
_cell.angle_beta   90.00
_cell.angle_gamma   90.00
#
_symmetry.space_group_name_H-M   'P 1'
#
loop_
_entity.id
_entity.type
_entity.pdbx_description
1 polymer ?
#
loop_
_entity_poly.entity_id
_entity_poly.type
_entity_poly.pdbx_seq_one_letter_code
_entity_poly.pdbx_strand_id
1 'polypeptide(L)'
;MNKLASFSISIIILFAFSFCSASKNTFKNNPPFKIIKTTYNSWVGGQPGVRGITIYVTIDNPKINLDTVFFRNMKTKLKKDLSVTSNTFVGSFTLHNKEHDFILEKKSIKEFGNIPPKTSLNIPFTLGDNEAVVSYIYKDKKYFYKIKNVIEVKAVQYPMKKKQ
;
A
#
# COMPACT_ATOMS: atom_id res chain seq x y z
N MET A 1 30.32 -9.78 -53.96
CA MET A 1 30.20 -8.62 -53.04
C MET A 1 29.30 -8.93 -51.82
N ASN A 2 29.28 -10.17 -51.29
CA ASN A 2 28.12 -10.62 -50.50
C ASN A 2 28.49 -11.21 -49.13
N LYS A 3 29.78 -11.46 -48.85
CA LYS A 3 30.24 -12.01 -47.55
C LYS A 3 30.45 -10.93 -46.48
N LEU A 4 30.85 -9.73 -46.89
CA LEU A 4 30.98 -8.56 -45.99
C LEU A 4 29.62 -8.07 -45.49
N ALA A 5 28.60 -8.03 -46.36
CA ALA A 5 27.24 -7.67 -45.96
C ALA A 5 26.61 -8.70 -44.98
N SER A 6 26.90 -9.99 -45.17
CA SER A 6 26.46 -11.06 -44.27
C SER A 6 27.10 -10.95 -42.87
N PHE A 7 28.37 -10.54 -42.80
CA PHE A 7 29.07 -10.34 -41.52
C PHE A 7 28.52 -9.12 -40.75
N SER A 8 28.17 -8.05 -41.48
CA SER A 8 27.57 -6.83 -40.90
C SER A 8 26.16 -7.06 -40.32
N ILE A 9 25.38 -7.97 -40.89
CA ILE A 9 24.03 -8.31 -40.38
C ILE A 9 24.12 -9.14 -39.09
N SER A 10 25.14 -9.98 -38.96
CA SER A 10 25.33 -10.82 -37.77
C SER A 10 25.76 -10.03 -36.53
N ILE A 11 26.41 -8.87 -36.68
CA ILE A 11 26.86 -8.03 -35.54
C ILE A 11 25.69 -7.23 -34.92
N ILE A 12 24.64 -6.93 -35.71
CA ILE A 12 23.49 -6.12 -35.28
C ILE A 12 22.54 -6.93 -34.38
N ILE A 13 22.49 -8.26 -34.55
CA ILE A 13 21.62 -9.16 -33.76
C ILE A 13 22.16 -9.38 -32.34
N LEU A 14 23.46 -9.19 -32.07
CA LEU A 14 24.02 -9.31 -30.72
C LEU A 14 23.72 -8.10 -29.80
N PHE A 15 23.27 -6.97 -30.34
CA PHE A 15 22.96 -5.77 -29.54
C PHE A 15 21.50 -5.70 -29.03
N ALA A 16 20.66 -6.67 -29.37
CA ALA A 16 19.22 -6.64 -29.08
C ALA A 16 18.82 -7.06 -27.64
N PHE A 17 19.76 -7.47 -26.78
CA PHE A 17 19.42 -8.03 -25.45
C PHE A 17 19.56 -7.06 -24.24
N SER A 18 19.93 -5.79 -24.43
CA SER A 18 20.30 -4.90 -23.30
C SER A 18 19.24 -3.90 -22.82
N PHE A 19 17.94 -4.18 -22.97
CA PHE A 19 16.89 -3.34 -22.35
C PHE A 19 15.91 -4.13 -21.49
N CYS A 20 16.42 -4.96 -20.58
CA CYS A 20 15.67 -5.34 -19.38
C CYS A 20 15.80 -4.21 -18.34
N SER A 21 15.11 -3.09 -18.55
CA SER A 21 14.86 -2.13 -17.48
C SER A 21 13.80 -2.71 -16.55
N ALA A 22 14.19 -3.72 -15.76
CA ALA A 22 13.43 -4.09 -14.58
C ALA A 22 13.35 -2.84 -13.70
N SER A 23 12.20 -2.17 -13.71
CA SER A 23 11.90 -1.06 -12.81
C SER A 23 11.95 -1.59 -11.38
N LYS A 24 13.16 -1.66 -10.81
CA LYS A 24 13.36 -2.02 -9.41
C LYS A 24 12.75 -0.89 -8.60
N ASN A 25 11.63 -1.15 -7.95
CA ASN A 25 11.09 -0.28 -6.91
C ASN A 25 12.24 0.08 -5.96
N THR A 26 12.72 1.32 -6.06
CA THR A 26 13.95 1.71 -5.39
C THR A 26 13.60 2.03 -3.95
N PHE A 27 13.81 1.05 -3.08
CA PHE A 27 13.80 1.27 -1.64
C PHE A 27 14.99 2.14 -1.28
N LYS A 28 14.73 3.26 -0.60
CA LYS A 28 15.78 4.15 -0.14
C LYS A 28 15.87 4.07 1.38
N ASN A 29 16.96 3.51 1.89
CA ASN A 29 17.15 3.33 3.34
C ASN A 29 17.34 4.66 4.08
N ASN A 30 17.78 5.71 3.39
CA ASN A 30 17.98 7.05 3.95
C ASN A 30 17.18 8.09 3.15
N PRO A 31 15.86 8.22 3.38
CA PRO A 31 15.03 9.23 2.75
C PRO A 31 15.37 10.64 3.27
N PRO A 32 15.04 11.71 2.53
CA PRO A 32 15.28 13.10 2.95
C PRO A 32 14.31 13.59 4.04
N PHE A 33 13.72 12.68 4.81
CA PHE A 33 12.77 12.95 5.89
C PHE A 33 12.90 11.84 6.95
N LYS A 34 12.46 12.12 8.17
CA LYS A 34 12.29 11.14 9.24
C LYS A 34 10.80 10.96 9.52
N ILE A 35 10.42 9.73 9.81
CA ILE A 35 9.09 9.43 10.31
C ILE A 35 9.08 9.72 11.81
N ILE A 36 8.30 10.72 12.21
CA ILE A 36 8.12 11.10 13.61
C ILE A 36 7.18 10.09 14.28
N LYS A 37 6.04 9.82 13.63
CA LYS A 37 5.00 8.96 14.19
C LYS A 37 4.20 8.31 13.07
N THR A 38 3.82 7.05 13.27
CA THR A 38 2.85 6.38 12.41
C THR A 38 1.84 5.66 13.28
N THR A 39 0.57 6.05 13.14
CA THR A 39 -0.53 5.48 13.91
C THR A 39 -1.64 5.01 13.00
N TYR A 40 -2.42 4.03 13.44
CA TYR A 40 -3.64 3.64 12.76
C TYR A 40 -4.80 3.49 13.73
N ASN A 41 -6.00 3.77 13.23
CA ASN A 41 -7.24 3.61 13.95
C ASN A 41 -8.18 2.75 13.11
N SER A 42 -8.81 1.78 13.73
CA SER A 42 -9.91 1.03 13.12
C SER A 42 -11.23 1.78 13.35
N TRP A 43 -12.09 1.78 12.34
CA TRP A 43 -13.43 2.37 12.42
C TRP A 43 -14.47 1.42 11.83
N VAL A 44 -15.70 1.55 12.31
CA VAL A 44 -16.87 0.83 11.80
C VAL A 44 -17.82 1.87 11.22
N GLY A 45 -18.29 1.64 10.00
CA GLY A 45 -19.24 2.51 9.32
C GLY A 45 -20.66 2.33 9.86
N GLY A 46 -21.57 3.21 9.45
CA GLY A 46 -22.98 3.13 9.87
C GLY A 46 -23.76 1.96 9.25
N GLN A 47 -23.25 1.36 8.16
CA GLN A 47 -23.85 0.21 7.51
C GLN A 47 -23.22 -1.11 8.01
N PRO A 48 -24.03 -2.16 8.23
CA PRO A 48 -23.52 -3.48 8.58
C PRO A 48 -22.44 -3.96 7.60
N GLY A 49 -21.33 -4.47 8.13
CA GLY A 49 -20.22 -4.99 7.31
C GLY A 49 -19.26 -3.94 6.74
N VAL A 50 -19.58 -2.64 6.82
CA VAL A 50 -18.65 -1.57 6.42
C VAL A 50 -17.73 -1.26 7.59
N ARG A 51 -16.44 -1.54 7.41
CA ARG A 51 -15.41 -1.18 8.38
C ARG A 51 -14.15 -0.71 7.65
N GLY A 52 -13.20 -0.15 8.36
CA GLY A 52 -11.98 0.31 7.76
C GLY A 52 -10.88 0.61 8.75
N ILE A 53 -9.75 1.02 8.18
CA ILE A 53 -8.57 1.44 8.91
C ILE A 53 -8.16 2.79 8.35
N THR A 54 -7.90 3.75 9.22
CA THR A 54 -7.28 5.01 8.84
C THR A 54 -5.88 5.05 9.42
N ILE A 55 -4.88 5.28 8.57
CA ILE A 55 -3.48 5.41 8.96
C ILE A 55 -3.05 6.88 8.87
N TYR A 56 -2.26 7.31 9.84
CA TYR A 56 -1.69 8.64 9.98
C TYR A 56 -0.17 8.51 9.96
N VAL A 57 0.49 9.22 9.06
CA VAL A 57 1.94 9.23 8.92
C VAL A 57 2.43 10.66 9.09
N THR A 58 3.14 10.93 10.18
CA THR A 58 3.73 12.24 10.46
C THR A 58 5.22 12.23 10.16
N ILE A 59 5.68 13.20 9.37
CA ILE A 59 7.10 13.36 9.01
C ILE A 59 7.63 14.73 9.43
N ASP A 60 8.94 14.84 9.58
CA ASP A 60 9.62 16.09 9.96
C ASP A 60 9.76 17.11 8.82
N ASN A 61 9.84 16.64 7.57
CA ASN A 61 10.15 17.48 6.43
C ASN A 61 8.89 17.93 5.68
N PRO A 62 8.49 19.21 5.75
CA PRO A 62 7.28 19.73 5.10
C PRO A 62 7.37 19.79 3.56
N LYS A 63 8.58 19.72 2.99
CA LYS A 63 8.81 19.80 1.54
C LYS A 63 8.57 18.47 0.83
N ILE A 64 8.47 17.37 1.58
CA ILE A 64 8.24 16.04 1.01
C ILE A 64 6.74 15.72 1.02
N ASN A 65 6.25 15.26 -0.13
CA ASN A 65 4.89 14.78 -0.28
C ASN A 65 4.88 13.25 -0.34
N LEU A 66 4.09 12.62 0.53
CA LEU A 66 3.84 11.19 0.49
C LEU A 66 2.67 10.91 -0.48
N ASP A 67 2.79 9.90 -1.32
CA ASP A 67 1.83 9.60 -2.39
C ASP A 67 0.91 8.41 -2.04
N THR A 68 1.48 7.26 -1.70
CA THR A 68 0.74 6.02 -1.44
C THR A 68 1.30 5.36 -0.19
N VAL A 69 0.42 4.79 0.62
CA VAL A 69 0.78 3.92 1.74
C VAL A 69 0.30 2.50 1.47
N PHE A 70 1.15 1.55 1.83
CA PHE A 70 0.92 0.12 1.75
C PHE A 70 0.94 -0.43 3.18
N PHE A 71 -0.15 -1.07 3.59
CA PHE A 71 -0.32 -1.58 4.94
C PHE A 71 -1.23 -2.81 4.89
N ARG A 72 -0.85 -3.91 5.57
CA ARG A 72 -1.63 -5.17 5.63
C ARG A 72 -2.13 -5.67 4.27
N ASN A 73 -1.23 -5.71 3.29
CA ASN A 73 -1.52 -6.12 1.91
C ASN A 73 -2.58 -5.24 1.18
N MET A 74 -2.86 -4.05 1.70
CA MET A 74 -3.70 -3.03 1.08
C MET A 74 -2.85 -1.84 0.66
N LYS A 75 -3.35 -1.04 -0.29
CA LYS A 75 -2.74 0.24 -0.66
C LYS A 75 -3.79 1.33 -0.76
N THR A 76 -3.44 2.55 -0.35
CA THR A 76 -4.30 3.72 -0.51
C THR A 76 -3.46 4.97 -0.73
N LYS A 77 -4.03 5.98 -1.40
CA LYS A 77 -3.37 7.27 -1.58
C LYS A 77 -3.35 8.03 -0.25
N LEU A 78 -2.21 8.65 0.04
CA LEU A 78 -2.07 9.54 1.18
C LEU A 78 -2.52 10.95 0.80
N LYS A 79 -3.25 11.60 1.70
CA LYS A 79 -3.62 13.01 1.60
C LYS A 79 -3.01 13.76 2.75
N LYS A 80 -2.47 14.94 2.51
CA LYS A 80 -1.96 15.79 3.59
C LYS A 80 -3.13 16.31 4.42
N ASP A 81 -3.01 16.18 5.74
CA ASP A 81 -3.95 16.78 6.68
C ASP A 81 -3.61 18.26 6.83
N LEU A 82 -4.52 19.13 6.39
CA LEU A 82 -4.37 20.58 6.49
C LEU A 82 -4.91 21.14 7.81
N SER A 83 -5.59 20.32 8.61
CA SER A 83 -6.18 20.73 9.89
C SER A 83 -5.19 20.69 11.05
N VAL A 84 -4.01 20.08 10.86
CA VAL A 84 -2.98 19.94 11.89
C VAL A 84 -1.70 20.66 11.45
N THR A 85 -1.04 21.39 12.37
CA THR A 85 0.22 22.11 12.10
C THR A 85 1.38 21.17 11.76
N SER A 86 1.33 19.93 12.27
CA SER A 86 2.31 18.88 11.94
C SER A 86 2.17 18.43 10.49
N ASN A 87 3.27 18.04 9.84
CA ASN A 87 3.23 17.49 8.47
C ASN A 87 2.73 16.03 8.48
N THR A 88 1.42 15.88 8.67
CA THR A 88 0.73 14.59 8.79
C THR A 88 -0.02 14.25 7.50
N PHE A 89 0.07 12.98 7.11
CA PHE A 89 -0.61 12.41 5.96
C PHE A 89 -1.59 11.34 6.41
N VAL A 90 -2.77 11.33 5.82
CA VAL A 90 -3.87 10.44 6.16
C VAL A 90 -4.19 9.54 4.97
N GLY A 91 -4.29 8.24 5.23
CA GLY A 91 -4.74 7.24 4.26
C GLY A 91 -5.87 6.43 4.87
N SER A 92 -6.96 6.26 4.14
CA SER A 92 -8.10 5.42 4.57
C SER A 92 -8.19 4.18 3.71
N PHE A 93 -8.36 3.04 4.39
CA PHE A 93 -8.60 1.73 3.83
C PHE A 93 -10.01 1.31 4.17
N THR A 94 -10.85 1.10 3.16
CA THR A 94 -12.17 0.50 3.35
C THR A 94 -12.00 -1.01 3.24
N LEU A 95 -12.26 -1.69 4.35
CA LEU A 95 -12.40 -3.14 4.39
C LEU A 95 -13.84 -3.43 3.96
N HIS A 96 -14.05 -3.57 2.66
CA HIS A 96 -15.32 -4.13 2.20
C HIS A 96 -15.43 -5.53 2.80
N ASN A 97 -16.50 -5.79 3.56
CA ASN A 97 -17.11 -7.10 3.45
C ASN A 97 -17.45 -7.20 1.96
N LYS A 98 -16.60 -7.86 1.18
CA LYS A 98 -17.16 -8.57 0.04
C LYS A 98 -18.19 -9.46 0.70
N GLU A 99 -19.47 -9.15 0.57
CA GLU A 99 -20.47 -10.20 0.64
C GLU A 99 -19.93 -11.23 -0.33
N HIS A 100 -19.38 -12.29 0.24
CA HIS A 100 -19.23 -13.47 -0.55
C HIS A 100 -20.67 -13.88 -0.71
N ASP A 101 -21.08 -14.18 -1.94
CA ASP A 101 -22.00 -15.29 -2.11
C ASP A 101 -21.27 -16.50 -1.52
N PHE A 102 -21.31 -16.63 -0.18
CA PHE A 102 -21.18 -17.93 0.43
C PHE A 102 -22.38 -18.66 -0.15
N ILE A 103 -22.14 -19.53 -1.12
CA ILE A 103 -23.11 -20.56 -1.44
C ILE A 103 -23.13 -21.43 -0.18
N LEU A 104 -23.94 -21.03 0.81
CA LEU A 104 -24.17 -21.77 2.04
C LEU A 104 -24.90 -23.04 1.63
N GLU A 105 -24.13 -24.07 1.31
CA GLU A 105 -24.67 -25.35 0.91
C GLU A 105 -25.16 -26.05 2.18
N LYS A 106 -26.38 -26.57 2.15
CA LYS A 106 -27.00 -27.27 3.27
C LYS A 106 -26.16 -28.46 3.78
N LYS A 107 -25.21 -28.96 2.98
CA LYS A 107 -24.34 -30.10 3.31
C LYS A 107 -22.91 -29.62 3.58
N SER A 108 -22.46 -29.82 4.82
CA SER A 108 -21.12 -29.48 5.32
C SER A 108 -19.95 -30.00 4.45
N ILE A 109 -20.13 -31.11 3.72
CA ILE A 109 -19.12 -31.72 2.84
C ILE A 109 -18.75 -30.79 1.66
N LYS A 110 -19.69 -29.93 1.21
CA LYS A 110 -19.47 -29.01 0.09
C LYS A 110 -18.80 -27.68 0.48
N GLU A 111 -18.71 -27.39 1.79
CA GLU A 111 -17.98 -26.23 2.31
C GLU A 111 -16.46 -26.47 2.34
N PHE A 112 -16.04 -27.75 2.29
CA PHE A 112 -14.64 -28.18 2.24
C PHE A 112 -14.06 -27.95 0.82
N GLY A 113 -13.87 -26.69 0.48
CA GLY A 113 -13.42 -26.28 -0.87
C GLY A 113 -13.59 -24.80 -1.18
N ASN A 114 -14.18 -24.01 -0.29
CA ASN A 114 -14.29 -22.57 -0.49
C ASN A 114 -12.89 -21.93 -0.56
N ILE A 115 -12.54 -21.42 -1.75
CA ILE A 115 -11.29 -20.73 -1.99
C ILE A 115 -11.38 -19.35 -1.36
N PRO A 116 -10.45 -18.95 -0.47
CA PRO A 116 -10.45 -17.61 0.09
C PRO A 116 -10.36 -16.58 -1.05
N PRO A 117 -11.09 -15.46 -0.96
CA PRO A 117 -11.12 -14.47 -2.03
C PRO A 117 -9.70 -13.98 -2.31
N LYS A 118 -9.24 -14.12 -3.55
CA LYS A 118 -7.98 -13.51 -4.00
C LYS A 118 -8.12 -11.99 -3.96
N THR A 119 -7.76 -11.39 -2.84
CA THR A 119 -7.50 -9.95 -2.77
C THR A 119 -6.01 -9.74 -3.07
N SER A 120 -5.57 -10.18 -4.25
CA SER A 120 -4.19 -9.97 -4.67
C SER A 120 -4.07 -8.58 -5.29
N LEU A 121 -3.94 -7.56 -4.44
CA LEU A 121 -3.21 -6.38 -4.87
C LEU A 121 -1.78 -6.86 -5.17
N ASN A 122 -1.32 -6.70 -6.41
CA ASN A 122 0.07 -6.98 -6.80
C ASN A 122 1.00 -6.00 -6.06
N ILE A 123 1.30 -6.31 -4.80
CA ILE A 123 2.25 -5.60 -3.96
C ILE A 123 3.53 -6.43 -4.03
N PRO A 124 4.64 -5.88 -4.54
CA PRO A 124 5.87 -6.64 -4.78
C PRO A 124 6.71 -6.87 -3.52
N PHE A 125 6.11 -6.78 -2.33
CA PHE A 125 6.79 -6.90 -1.05
C PHE A 125 5.84 -7.44 0.02
N THR A 126 6.37 -8.24 0.93
CA THR A 126 5.66 -8.77 2.10
C THR A 126 5.83 -7.80 3.28
N LEU A 127 4.73 -7.52 3.99
CA LEU A 127 4.69 -6.67 5.18
C LEU A 127 4.19 -7.48 6.37
N GLY A 128 4.83 -7.32 7.53
CA GLY A 128 4.26 -7.77 8.81
C GLY A 128 3.06 -6.92 9.26
N ASP A 129 2.37 -7.37 10.30
CA ASP A 129 1.11 -6.75 10.78
C ASP A 129 1.24 -5.30 11.26
N ASN A 130 2.43 -4.95 11.77
CA ASN A 130 2.79 -3.62 12.28
C ASN A 130 3.79 -2.90 11.36
N GLU A 131 3.96 -3.38 10.12
CA GLU A 131 4.83 -2.78 9.13
C GLU A 131 4.00 -2.08 8.05
N ALA A 132 4.49 -0.92 7.61
CA ALA A 132 3.94 -0.20 6.46
C ALA A 132 5.05 0.16 5.49
N VAL A 133 4.70 0.37 4.24
CA VAL A 133 5.59 1.00 3.26
C VAL A 133 4.92 2.25 2.74
N VAL A 134 5.65 3.35 2.67
CA VAL A 134 5.18 4.59 2.05
C VAL A 134 5.97 4.85 0.78
N SER A 135 5.28 5.27 -0.27
CA SER A 135 5.90 5.79 -1.48
C SER A 135 5.87 7.31 -1.45
N TYR A 136 6.96 7.93 -1.86
CA TYR A 136 7.08 9.39 -1.95
C TYR A 136 7.77 9.78 -3.25
N ILE A 137 7.52 11.02 -3.68
CA ILE A 137 8.13 11.57 -4.90
C ILE A 137 9.26 12.52 -4.47
N TYR A 138 10.44 12.32 -5.04
CA TYR A 138 11.60 13.18 -4.80
C TYR A 138 12.41 13.33 -6.08
N LYS A 139 12.65 14.57 -6.54
CA LYS A 139 13.34 14.84 -7.82
C LYS A 139 12.71 14.04 -8.98
N ASP A 140 11.38 14.10 -9.09
CA ASP A 140 10.56 13.44 -10.13
C ASP A 140 10.65 11.92 -10.21
N LYS A 141 11.21 11.28 -9.17
CA LYS A 141 11.29 9.82 -9.05
C LYS A 141 10.50 9.34 -7.84
N LYS A 142 9.78 8.24 -8.02
CA LYS A 142 9.05 7.55 -6.94
C LYS A 142 10.01 6.63 -6.18
N TYR A 143 10.05 6.79 -4.87
CA TYR A 143 10.83 5.97 -3.95
C TYR A 143 9.92 5.31 -2.92
N PHE A 144 10.42 4.24 -2.31
CA PHE A 144 9.72 3.53 -1.25
C PHE A 144 10.54 3.55 0.04
N TYR A 145 9.86 3.69 1.16
CA TYR A 145 10.45 3.63 2.49
C TYR A 145 9.63 2.70 3.39
N LYS A 146 10.31 1.81 4.12
CA LYS A 146 9.69 0.84 5.03
C LYS A 146 9.64 1.39 6.46
N ILE A 147 8.45 1.33 7.03
CA ILE A 147 8.10 1.71 8.40
C ILE A 147 7.95 0.42 9.20
N LYS A 148 8.73 0.25 10.26
CA LYS A 148 8.68 -0.96 11.10
C LYS A 148 7.74 -0.87 12.31
N ASN A 149 7.35 0.35 12.71
CA ASN A 149 6.60 0.59 13.93
C ASN A 149 5.34 1.40 13.65
N VAL A 150 4.25 0.71 13.33
CA VAL A 150 2.92 1.27 13.13
C VAL A 150 2.09 0.99 14.38
N ILE A 151 1.68 2.04 15.09
CA ILE A 151 1.05 1.93 16.42
C ILE A 151 -0.47 2.02 16.30
N GLU A 152 -1.19 1.09 16.91
CA GLU A 152 -2.65 1.18 17.00
C GLU A 152 -3.07 2.23 18.04
N VAL A 153 -3.92 3.18 17.64
CA VAL A 153 -4.62 4.05 18.60
C VAL A 153 -6.08 3.61 18.60
N LYS A 154 -6.47 2.91 19.68
CA LYS A 154 -7.86 2.48 19.86
C LYS A 154 -8.76 3.71 19.91
N ALA A 155 -9.88 3.66 19.20
CA ALA A 155 -10.89 4.70 19.28
C ALA A 155 -11.36 4.83 20.74
N VAL A 156 -11.34 6.05 21.28
CA VAL A 156 -12.00 6.35 22.55
C VAL A 156 -13.50 6.16 22.31
N GLN A 157 -14.08 5.15 22.97
CA GLN A 157 -15.53 4.94 22.97
C GLN A 157 -16.17 6.15 23.66
N TYR A 158 -16.74 7.09 22.90
CA TYR A 158 -17.55 8.15 23.48
C TYR A 158 -18.88 7.53 23.92
N PRO A 159 -19.25 7.59 25.22
CA PRO A 159 -20.53 7.08 25.66
C PRO A 159 -21.65 7.83 24.95
N MET A 160 -22.63 7.09 24.41
CA MET A 160 -23.81 7.71 23.79
C MET A 160 -24.49 8.60 24.83
N LYS A 161 -24.74 9.86 24.46
CA LYS A 161 -25.53 10.79 25.26
C LYS A 161 -26.89 10.15 25.49
N LYS A 162 -27.24 9.83 26.75
CA LYS A 162 -28.61 9.39 27.09
C LYS A 162 -29.59 10.40 26.50
N LYS A 163 -30.57 9.94 25.72
CA LYS A 163 -31.72 10.77 25.38
C LYS A 163 -32.35 11.21 26.70
N GLN A 164 -32.42 12.52 26.91
CA GLN A 164 -33.28 13.14 27.92
C GLN A 164 -34.71 13.14 27.44
#